data_AF-A0A2M9TY96-F1
#
_entry.id   AF-A0A2M9TY96-F1
#
_cell.length_a   1.000
_cell.length_b   1.000
_cell.length_c   1.000
_cell.angle_alpha   90.00
_cell.angle_beta   90.00
_cell.angle_gamma   90.00
#
_symmetry.space_group_name_H-M   'P 1'
#
loop_
_entity.id
_entity.type
_entity.pdbx_description
1 polymer ?
#
loop_
_entity_poly.entity_id
_entity_poly.type
_entity_poly.pdbx_seq_one_letter_code
_entity_poly.pdbx_strand_id
1 'polypeptide(L)'
;MLILLALLTVIFVSLGRWQLHRADERRVIAQRIESGRALPPLTIDKHIRSSDIVQWRPATVAGHWLGAFSVLLNRNQNGRPGYWLATPMLLQEGSREAVMVLRGWFPQVLTPDAMPEFPLPEGRQTVSGDIALRVPRLFELWNFGAKPVAQLPQQIPQSSGPLPQVQNLDLAEFAKVSGLHMLPLVLMQTGPSEQGLVRDWPHPSIDADTNTGYAIQWFAFAAIAALALLISLIRLRLKSTKETSSS
;
A
#
# COMPACT_ATOMS: atom_id res chain seq x y z
N MET A 1 26.20 -33.54 -16.77
CA MET A 1 26.99 -32.40 -16.25
C MET A 1 26.87 -31.15 -17.13
N LEU A 2 27.21 -31.19 -18.43
CA LEU A 2 27.13 -30.01 -19.31
C LEU A 2 25.72 -29.42 -19.43
N ILE A 3 24.70 -30.27 -19.64
CA ILE A 3 23.30 -29.84 -19.73
C ILE A 3 22.85 -29.12 -18.44
N LEU A 4 23.29 -29.62 -17.28
CA LEU A 4 22.99 -29.00 -16.00
C LEU A 4 23.62 -27.60 -15.90
N LEU A 5 24.90 -27.44 -16.27
CA LEU A 5 25.56 -26.14 -16.26
C LEU A 5 24.89 -25.15 -17.20
N ALA A 6 24.51 -25.59 -18.41
CA ALA A 6 23.76 -24.77 -19.37
C ALA A 6 22.39 -24.34 -18.80
N LEU A 7 21.65 -25.26 -18.19
CA LEU A 7 20.37 -24.99 -17.56
C LEU A 7 20.51 -23.98 -16.40
N LEU A 8 21.51 -24.17 -15.53
CA LEU A 8 21.78 -23.27 -14.43
C LEU A 8 22.14 -21.86 -14.92
N THR A 9 22.96 -21.74 -15.97
CA THR A 9 23.25 -20.43 -16.58
C THR A 9 21.96 -19.74 -17.03
N VAL A 10 21.07 -20.45 -17.75
CA VAL A 10 19.79 -19.88 -18.20
C VAL A 10 18.92 -19.45 -17.03
N ILE A 11 18.80 -20.27 -15.98
CA ILE A 11 18.03 -19.96 -14.78
C ILE A 11 18.59 -18.71 -14.09
N PHE A 12 19.89 -18.64 -13.86
CA PHE A 12 20.51 -17.50 -13.19
C PHE A 12 20.40 -16.21 -14.00
N VAL A 13 20.57 -16.25 -15.33
CA VAL A 13 20.29 -15.08 -16.18
C VAL A 13 18.83 -14.66 -16.07
N SER A 14 17.89 -15.61 -16.09
CA SER A 14 16.46 -15.32 -15.95
C SER A 14 16.12 -14.68 -14.61
N LEU A 15 16.71 -15.17 -13.51
CA LEU A 15 16.54 -14.60 -12.17
C LEU A 15 17.14 -13.20 -12.07
N GLY A 16 18.33 -12.98 -12.65
CA GLY A 16 18.94 -11.65 -12.70
C GLY A 16 18.07 -10.64 -13.44
N ARG A 17 17.51 -11.02 -14.59
CA ARG A 17 16.56 -10.18 -15.34
C ARG A 17 15.28 -9.90 -14.56
N TRP A 18 14.73 -10.91 -13.89
CA TRP A 18 13.54 -10.73 -13.05
C TRP A 18 13.81 -9.76 -11.89
N GLN A 19 14.99 -9.84 -11.26
CA GLN A 19 15.38 -8.89 -10.22
C GLN A 19 15.52 -7.46 -10.76
N LEU A 20 16.11 -7.26 -11.95
CA LEU A 20 16.16 -5.93 -12.58
C LEU A 20 14.76 -5.38 -12.86
N HIS A 21 13.84 -6.20 -13.38
CA HIS A 21 12.46 -5.79 -13.60
C HIS A 21 11.78 -5.34 -12.30
N ARG A 22 11.99 -6.08 -11.20
CA ARG A 22 11.50 -5.66 -9.87
C ARG A 22 12.14 -4.36 -9.37
N ALA A 23 13.42 -4.14 -9.67
CA ALA A 23 14.08 -2.88 -9.35
C ALA A 23 13.40 -1.70 -10.09
N ASP A 24 13.12 -1.87 -11.39
CA ASP A 24 12.50 -0.83 -12.21
C ASP A 24 11.06 -0.53 -11.77
N GLU A 25 10.26 -1.55 -11.45
CA GLU A 25 8.94 -1.37 -10.83
C GLU A 25 9.02 -0.50 -9.57
N ARG A 26 9.98 -0.79 -8.68
CA ARG A 26 10.18 -0.05 -7.43
C ARG A 26 10.63 1.38 -7.67
N ARG A 27 11.51 1.63 -8.65
CA ARG A 27 11.93 2.98 -9.07
C ARG A 27 10.75 3.80 -9.56
N VAL A 28 9.88 3.23 -10.41
CA VAL A 28 8.68 3.91 -10.92
C VAL A 28 7.73 4.28 -9.78
N ILE A 29 7.52 3.39 -8.81
CA ILE A 29 6.71 3.67 -7.63
C ILE A 29 7.34 4.79 -6.79
N ALA A 30 8.65 4.73 -6.54
CA ALA A 30 9.38 5.75 -5.79
C ALA A 30 9.26 7.13 -6.45
N GLN A 31 9.46 7.20 -7.77
CA GLN A 31 9.32 8.44 -8.54
C GLN A 31 7.90 9.00 -8.48
N ARG A 32 6.86 8.16 -8.49
CA ARG A 32 5.48 8.60 -8.33
C ARG A 32 5.20 9.18 -6.95
N ILE A 33 5.75 8.57 -5.90
CA ILE A 33 5.64 9.08 -4.53
C ILE A 33 6.34 10.44 -4.43
N GLU A 34 7.58 10.51 -4.92
CA GLU A 34 8.40 11.72 -4.85
C GLU A 34 7.78 12.89 -5.64
N SER A 35 7.34 12.63 -6.88
CA SER A 35 6.67 13.64 -7.71
C SER A 35 5.36 14.15 -7.08
N GLY A 36 4.59 13.28 -6.43
CA GLY A 36 3.41 13.70 -5.66
C GLY A 36 3.79 14.60 -4.48
N ARG A 37 4.76 14.17 -3.67
CA ARG A 37 5.23 14.89 -2.49
C ARG A 37 5.89 16.23 -2.79
N ALA A 38 6.53 16.36 -3.96
CA ALA A 38 7.16 17.58 -4.41
C ALA A 38 6.17 18.68 -4.87
N LEU A 39 4.88 18.33 -5.05
CA LEU A 39 3.86 19.32 -5.41
C LEU A 39 3.52 20.23 -4.21
N PRO A 40 3.17 21.50 -4.46
CA PRO A 40 2.75 22.40 -3.39
C PRO A 40 1.47 21.87 -2.70
N PRO A 41 1.32 22.07 -1.38
CA PRO A 41 0.16 21.59 -0.64
C PRO A 41 -1.15 22.06 -1.27
N LEU A 42 -2.13 21.15 -1.38
CA LEU A 42 -3.46 21.44 -1.91
C LEU A 42 -4.45 21.72 -0.79
N THR A 43 -5.25 22.78 -0.92
CA THR A 43 -6.43 22.96 -0.07
C THR A 43 -7.60 22.18 -0.68
N ILE A 44 -8.13 21.21 0.07
CA ILE A 44 -9.30 20.43 -0.29
C ILE A 44 -10.55 21.21 0.12
N ASP A 45 -11.35 21.56 -0.88
CA ASP A 45 -12.67 22.13 -0.74
C ASP A 45 -13.63 21.50 -1.76
N LYS A 46 -14.87 21.99 -1.82
CA LYS A 46 -15.90 21.46 -2.72
C LYS A 46 -15.67 21.72 -4.21
N HIS A 47 -14.81 22.68 -4.56
CA HIS A 47 -14.52 23.06 -5.94
C HIS A 47 -13.21 22.44 -6.47
N ILE A 48 -12.60 21.53 -5.70
CA ILE A 48 -11.41 20.81 -6.12
C ILE A 48 -11.62 20.12 -7.48
N ARG A 49 -10.67 20.34 -8.40
CA ARG A 49 -10.71 19.70 -9.71
C ARG A 49 -10.06 18.33 -9.63
N SER A 50 -10.61 17.36 -10.35
CA SER A 50 -10.04 16.01 -10.39
C SER A 50 -8.58 15.98 -10.86
N SER A 51 -8.15 16.93 -11.70
CA SER A 51 -6.77 17.08 -12.15
C SER A 51 -5.78 17.47 -11.05
N ASP A 52 -6.27 18.10 -9.97
CA ASP A 52 -5.43 18.53 -8.86
C ASP A 52 -5.21 17.41 -7.82
N ILE A 53 -6.02 16.35 -7.88
CA ILE A 53 -5.97 15.18 -6.99
C ILE A 53 -4.84 14.26 -7.45
N VAL A 54 -3.65 14.46 -6.86
CA VAL A 54 -2.47 13.65 -7.13
C VAL A 54 -2.13 12.83 -5.89
N GLN A 55 -1.92 11.53 -6.06
CA GLN A 55 -1.52 10.65 -4.96
C GLN A 55 -0.21 11.12 -4.32
N TRP A 56 -0.10 11.03 -2.99
CA TRP A 56 1.05 11.45 -2.18
C TRP A 56 1.29 12.96 -2.13
N ARG A 57 0.43 13.76 -2.76
CA ARG A 57 0.48 15.22 -2.63
C ARG A 57 0.05 15.64 -1.23
N PRO A 58 0.80 16.52 -0.55
CA PRO A 58 0.37 17.09 0.72
C PRO A 58 -0.91 17.91 0.52
N ALA A 59 -1.82 17.85 1.48
CA ALA A 59 -3.06 18.59 1.43
C ALA A 59 -3.57 19.00 2.81
N THR A 60 -4.41 20.02 2.82
CA THR A 60 -5.14 20.49 3.99
C THR A 60 -6.63 20.51 3.69
N VAL A 61 -7.46 20.16 4.66
CA VAL A 61 -8.91 20.28 4.57
C VAL A 61 -9.43 21.02 5.80
N ALA A 62 -10.40 21.91 5.60
CA ALA A 62 -11.08 22.60 6.69
C ALA A 62 -12.58 22.30 6.67
N GLY A 63 -13.12 21.80 7.77
CA GLY A 63 -14.49 21.29 7.84
C GLY A 63 -14.94 20.85 9.22
N HIS A 64 -16.07 20.14 9.30
CA HIS A 64 -16.63 19.61 10.54
C HIS A 64 -16.52 18.09 10.57
N TRP A 65 -16.11 17.53 11.70
CA TRP A 65 -16.05 16.09 11.85
C TRP A 65 -17.44 15.45 11.90
N LEU A 66 -17.64 14.41 11.10
CA LEU A 66 -18.85 13.60 11.11
C LEU A 66 -18.62 12.32 11.93
N GLY A 67 -18.43 12.48 13.24
CA GLY A 67 -18.04 11.39 14.14
C GLY A 67 -18.95 10.17 14.11
N ALA A 68 -20.27 10.39 14.01
CA ALA A 68 -21.27 9.32 13.91
C ALA A 68 -21.12 8.45 12.64
N PHE A 69 -20.41 8.96 11.62
CA PHE A 69 -20.14 8.27 10.37
C PHE A 69 -18.77 7.58 10.34
N SER A 70 -18.09 7.48 11.50
CA SER A 70 -16.78 6.85 11.57
C SER A 70 -16.86 5.35 11.30
N VAL A 71 -15.81 4.81 10.68
CA VAL A 71 -15.65 3.39 10.34
C VAL A 71 -14.26 2.93 10.77
N LEU A 72 -14.20 1.71 11.27
CA LEU A 72 -12.96 1.05 11.69
C LEU A 72 -12.51 0.07 10.61
N LEU A 73 -11.23 0.14 10.23
CA LEU A 73 -10.65 -0.79 9.24
C LEU A 73 -9.63 -1.70 9.89
N ASN A 74 -9.82 -3.02 9.77
CA ASN A 74 -8.91 -4.03 10.33
C ASN A 74 -7.51 -3.92 9.72
N ARG A 75 -6.52 -3.49 10.50
CA ARG A 75 -5.16 -3.21 10.02
C ARG A 75 -4.14 -3.67 11.04
N ASN A 76 -3.15 -4.41 10.57
CA ASN A 76 -1.99 -4.75 11.39
C ASN A 76 -0.95 -3.64 11.26
N GLN A 77 -0.35 -3.26 12.38
CA GLN A 77 0.80 -2.37 12.41
C GLN A 77 1.91 -3.00 13.24
N ASN A 78 3.11 -3.12 12.67
CA ASN A 78 4.28 -3.72 13.33
C ASN A 78 3.99 -5.08 14.00
N GLY A 79 3.25 -5.94 13.29
CA GLY A 79 2.86 -7.27 13.77
C GLY A 79 1.72 -7.30 14.80
N ARG A 80 1.15 -6.15 15.17
CA ARG A 80 0.04 -6.06 16.13
C ARG A 80 -1.28 -5.81 15.41
N PRO A 81 -2.36 -6.56 15.73
CA PRO A 81 -3.69 -6.30 15.19
C PRO A 81 -4.26 -4.99 15.75
N GLY A 82 -5.01 -4.28 14.93
CA GLY A 82 -5.66 -3.04 15.30
C GLY A 82 -6.57 -2.50 14.21
N TYR A 83 -6.89 -1.23 14.32
CA TYR A 83 -7.81 -0.58 13.42
C TYR A 83 -7.27 0.75 12.94
N TRP A 84 -7.48 1.08 11.65
CA TRP A 84 -7.51 2.48 11.24
C TRP A 84 -8.87 3.07 11.56
N LEU A 85 -8.86 4.27 12.16
CA LEU A 85 -10.05 5.09 12.33
C LEU A 85 -10.23 5.97 11.09
N ALA A 86 -11.30 5.75 10.35
CA ALA A 86 -11.71 6.57 9.22
C ALA A 86 -12.93 7.41 9.63
N THR A 87 -12.83 8.73 9.51
CA THR A 87 -13.92 9.66 9.87
C THR A 87 -14.11 10.65 8.73
N PRO A 88 -15.33 10.81 8.19
CA PRO A 88 -15.60 11.82 7.19
C PRO A 88 -15.52 13.23 7.80
N MET A 89 -15.10 14.19 6.98
CA MET A 89 -15.09 15.60 7.30
C MET A 89 -15.96 16.36 6.31
N LEU A 90 -17.00 17.03 6.82
CA LEU A 90 -17.94 17.84 6.06
C LEU A 90 -17.27 19.15 5.64
N LEU A 91 -17.21 19.42 4.34
CA LEU A 91 -16.49 20.57 3.78
C LEU A 91 -17.22 21.90 4.00
N GLN A 92 -18.54 21.85 4.02
CA GLN A 92 -19.41 23.02 4.22
C GLN A 92 -20.67 22.62 4.99
N GLU A 93 -21.03 23.38 6.02
CA GLU A 93 -22.30 23.21 6.73
C GLU A 93 -23.51 23.32 5.80
N GLY A 94 -24.54 22.52 6.06
CA GLY A 94 -25.74 22.43 5.23
C GLY A 94 -25.55 21.71 3.88
N SER A 95 -24.31 21.42 3.47
CA SER A 95 -24.02 20.54 2.34
C SER A 95 -24.00 19.07 2.76
N ARG A 96 -23.78 18.18 1.79
CA ARG A 96 -23.46 16.76 2.03
C ARG A 96 -22.08 16.39 1.51
N GLU A 97 -21.29 17.37 1.10
CA GLU A 97 -19.98 17.15 0.50
C GLU A 97 -18.94 16.89 1.58
N ALA A 98 -18.31 15.72 1.52
CA ALA A 98 -17.38 15.27 2.54
C ALA A 98 -16.14 14.63 1.92
N VAL A 99 -15.02 14.73 2.63
CA VAL A 99 -13.81 13.97 2.35
C VAL A 99 -13.61 12.91 3.43
N MET A 100 -13.15 11.73 3.05
CA MET A 100 -12.78 10.71 4.03
C MET A 100 -11.40 11.05 4.59
N VAL A 101 -11.25 11.07 5.92
CA VAL A 101 -9.96 11.26 6.58
C VAL A 101 -9.60 10.00 7.35
N LEU A 102 -8.42 9.43 7.07
CA LEU A 102 -7.84 8.40 7.93
C LEU A 102 -7.08 9.10 9.05
N ARG A 103 -7.54 8.93 10.29
CA ARG A 103 -7.04 9.68 11.46
C ARG A 103 -5.81 9.05 12.12
N GLY A 104 -5.68 7.74 11.98
CA GLY A 104 -4.55 6.95 12.46
C GLY A 104 -4.96 5.54 12.83
N TRP A 105 -3.98 4.77 13.31
CA TRP A 105 -4.11 3.42 13.79
C TRP A 105 -4.15 3.37 15.33
N PHE A 106 -4.90 2.42 15.89
CA PHE A 106 -4.84 2.07 17.31
C PHE A 106 -4.97 0.54 17.48
N PRO A 107 -4.41 -0.04 18.57
CA PRO A 107 -4.42 -1.48 18.77
C PRO A 107 -5.84 -2.02 19.01
N GLN A 108 -6.05 -3.27 18.60
CA GLN A 108 -7.31 -3.96 18.86
C GLN A 108 -7.47 -4.20 20.36
N VAL A 109 -8.68 -3.96 20.86
CA VAL A 109 -9.07 -4.25 22.23
C VAL A 109 -9.94 -5.49 22.30
N LEU A 110 -9.82 -6.23 23.40
CA LEU A 110 -10.51 -7.51 23.59
C LEU A 110 -11.95 -7.35 24.07
N THR A 111 -12.26 -6.23 24.73
CA THR A 111 -13.59 -5.93 25.29
C THR A 111 -14.10 -4.59 24.76
N PRO A 112 -15.42 -4.43 24.55
CA PRO A 112 -16.01 -3.15 24.14
C PRO A 112 -15.69 -2.01 25.11
N ASP A 113 -15.67 -2.28 26.42
CA ASP A 113 -15.40 -1.26 27.46
C ASP A 113 -13.96 -0.73 27.44
N ALA A 114 -13.04 -1.45 26.80
CA ALA A 114 -11.66 -1.03 26.63
C ALA A 114 -11.44 -0.19 25.36
N MET A 115 -12.49 0.03 24.55
CA MET A 115 -12.40 0.80 23.32
C MET A 115 -12.00 2.25 23.63
N PRO A 116 -10.90 2.76 23.06
CA PRO A 116 -10.50 4.13 23.29
C PRO A 116 -11.55 5.10 22.73
N GLU A 117 -11.81 6.16 23.47
CA GLU A 117 -12.58 7.28 22.95
C GLU A 117 -11.67 8.21 22.14
N PHE A 118 -12.18 8.68 21.01
CA PHE A 118 -11.47 9.60 20.12
C PHE A 118 -12.25 10.91 20.02
N PRO A 119 -12.28 11.75 21.09
CA PRO A 119 -13.10 12.95 21.13
C PRO A 119 -12.75 13.87 19.96
N LEU A 120 -13.79 14.41 19.34
CA LEU A 120 -13.67 15.30 18.20
C LEU A 120 -13.86 16.72 18.70
N PRO A 121 -12.92 17.64 18.43
CA PRO A 121 -13.12 19.05 18.75
C PRO A 121 -14.39 19.58 18.09
N GLU A 122 -15.13 20.41 18.82
CA GLU A 122 -16.30 21.09 18.27
C GLU A 122 -15.90 22.13 17.22
N GLY A 123 -16.86 22.46 16.35
CA GLY A 123 -16.68 23.48 15.31
C GLY A 123 -15.73 23.07 14.18
N ARG A 124 -15.34 24.07 13.40
CA ARG A 124 -14.57 23.86 12.17
C ARG A 124 -13.10 23.60 12.48
N GLN A 125 -12.60 22.45 12.05
CA GLN A 125 -11.22 22.02 12.24
C GLN A 125 -10.45 22.07 10.92
N THR A 126 -9.13 22.24 11.00
CA THR A 126 -8.23 22.11 9.84
C THR A 126 -7.32 20.91 10.05
N VAL A 127 -7.28 20.01 9.06
CA VAL A 127 -6.52 18.77 9.11
C VAL A 127 -5.55 18.73 7.94
N SER A 128 -4.30 18.35 8.22
CA SER A 128 -3.26 18.15 7.21
C SER A 128 -3.02 16.66 6.98
N GLY A 129 -2.65 16.30 5.76
CA GLY A 129 -2.35 14.92 5.41
C GLY A 129 -1.84 14.75 3.98
N ASP A 130 -1.60 13.52 3.58
CA ASP A 130 -1.25 13.17 2.21
C ASP A 130 -2.47 12.62 1.46
N ILE A 131 -2.64 12.99 0.20
CA ILE A 131 -3.73 12.48 -0.63
C ILE A 131 -3.48 11.01 -0.98
N ALA A 132 -4.49 10.18 -0.73
CA ALA A 132 -4.64 8.85 -1.32
C ALA A 132 -5.85 8.83 -2.26
N LEU A 133 -5.74 8.14 -3.40
CA LEU A 133 -6.84 8.03 -4.38
C LEU A 133 -7.97 7.10 -3.91
N ARG A 134 -7.70 6.32 -2.88
CA ARG A 134 -8.63 5.37 -2.25
C ARG A 134 -8.12 5.03 -0.86
N VAL A 135 -8.99 4.46 -0.03
CA VAL A 135 -8.53 3.85 1.22
C VAL A 135 -7.60 2.68 0.87
N PRO A 136 -6.36 2.62 1.41
CA PRO A 136 -5.45 1.52 1.11
C PRO A 136 -6.08 0.18 1.46
N ARG A 137 -6.13 -0.72 0.48
CA ARG A 137 -6.77 -2.03 0.58
C ARG A 137 -5.78 -3.08 1.05
N LEU A 138 -6.26 -4.06 1.82
CA LEU A 138 -5.52 -5.29 2.05
C LEU A 138 -5.74 -6.21 0.83
N PHE A 139 -4.69 -6.89 0.37
CA PHE A 139 -4.82 -7.86 -0.72
C PHE A 139 -5.78 -8.99 -0.30
N GLU A 140 -6.84 -9.18 -1.08
CA GLU A 140 -7.78 -10.30 -0.94
C GLU A 140 -7.19 -11.53 -1.61
N LEU A 141 -6.26 -12.21 -0.92
CA LEU A 141 -5.75 -13.50 -1.36
C LEU A 141 -6.82 -14.57 -1.10
N TRP A 142 -7.57 -14.91 -2.15
CA TRP A 142 -8.32 -16.16 -2.33
C TRP A 142 -9.10 -16.67 -1.10
N ASN A 143 -10.39 -16.31 -0.99
CA ASN A 143 -11.29 -16.80 0.04
C ASN A 143 -11.78 -18.23 -0.24
N PHE A 144 -10.96 -19.25 0.04
CA PHE A 144 -11.49 -20.61 0.23
C PHE A 144 -12.09 -20.71 1.64
N GLY A 145 -13.39 -20.48 1.77
CA GLY A 145 -14.14 -20.81 2.99
C GLY A 145 -14.00 -19.86 4.19
N ALA A 146 -13.50 -18.63 4.00
CA ALA A 146 -13.41 -17.65 5.09
C ALA A 146 -14.80 -17.06 5.45
N LYS A 147 -14.95 -16.73 6.74
CA LYS A 147 -16.12 -16.01 7.30
C LYS A 147 -16.45 -14.77 6.45
N PRO A 148 -17.73 -14.34 6.37
CA PRO A 148 -18.11 -13.14 5.63
C PRO A 148 -17.19 -11.98 6.01
N VAL A 149 -16.54 -11.39 5.01
CA VAL A 149 -15.85 -10.10 5.18
C VAL A 149 -16.90 -9.16 5.76
N ALA A 150 -16.63 -8.55 6.91
CA ALA A 150 -17.58 -7.62 7.52
C ALA A 150 -17.82 -6.46 6.53
N GLN A 151 -19.05 -6.41 5.99
CA GLN A 151 -19.50 -5.41 5.04
C GLN A 151 -20.00 -4.18 5.78
N LEU A 152 -20.08 -3.04 5.09
CA LEU A 152 -20.75 -1.88 5.64
C LEU A 152 -22.22 -2.24 5.96
N PRO A 153 -22.80 -1.68 7.04
CA PRO A 153 -24.22 -1.83 7.31
C PRO A 153 -25.04 -1.14 6.21
N GLN A 154 -26.34 -1.47 6.14
CA GLN A 154 -27.24 -0.89 5.14
C GLN A 154 -27.38 0.64 5.25
N GLN A 155 -27.14 1.20 6.44
CA GLN A 155 -27.22 2.64 6.69
C GLN A 155 -26.18 3.07 7.73
N ILE A 156 -25.59 4.25 7.53
CA ILE A 156 -24.68 4.93 8.45
C ILE A 156 -25.17 6.38 8.63
N PRO A 157 -25.22 6.93 9.86
CA PRO A 157 -24.86 6.31 11.14
C PRO A 157 -25.85 5.22 11.55
N GLN A 158 -25.38 4.28 12.38
CA GLN A 158 -26.25 3.31 13.01
C GLN A 158 -26.98 3.97 14.18
N SER A 159 -28.27 3.66 14.38
CA SER A 159 -29.07 4.21 15.49
C SER A 159 -28.55 3.79 16.87
N SER A 160 -27.85 2.66 16.94
CA SER A 160 -27.28 2.10 18.17
C SER A 160 -26.20 1.08 17.81
N GLY A 161 -25.23 0.89 18.70
CA GLY A 161 -24.20 -0.13 18.57
C GLY A 161 -22.80 0.43 18.29
N PRO A 162 -21.79 -0.44 18.20
CA PRO A 162 -20.41 -0.03 17.95
C PRO A 162 -20.26 0.52 16.53
N LEU A 163 -19.16 1.26 16.30
CA LEU A 163 -18.79 1.69 14.95
C LEU A 163 -18.65 0.49 14.01
N PRO A 164 -19.05 0.62 12.73
CA PRO A 164 -18.84 -0.42 11.73
C PRO A 164 -17.36 -0.82 11.62
N GLN A 165 -17.10 -2.12 11.61
CA GLN A 165 -15.77 -2.69 11.39
C GLN A 165 -15.74 -3.36 10.02
N VAL A 166 -14.83 -2.95 9.15
CA VAL A 166 -14.69 -3.48 7.78
C VAL A 166 -13.25 -3.84 7.48
N GLN A 167 -13.03 -4.71 6.50
CA GLN A 167 -11.67 -4.98 6.01
C GLN A 167 -11.23 -3.96 4.97
N ASN A 168 -12.11 -3.63 4.03
CA ASN A 168 -11.86 -2.66 2.97
C ASN A 168 -13.02 -1.67 2.95
N LEU A 169 -12.72 -0.40 2.65
CA LEU A 169 -13.72 0.66 2.56
C LEU A 169 -13.73 1.23 1.15
N ASP A 170 -14.84 1.02 0.45
CA ASP A 170 -15.11 1.66 -0.84
C ASP A 170 -15.88 2.96 -0.61
N LEU A 171 -15.37 4.08 -1.14
CA LEU A 171 -15.99 5.38 -0.92
C LEU A 171 -17.34 5.52 -1.62
N ALA A 172 -17.56 4.82 -2.74
CA ALA A 172 -18.84 4.86 -3.45
C ALA A 172 -19.90 4.04 -2.71
N GLU A 173 -19.53 2.90 -2.12
CA GLU A 173 -20.41 2.14 -1.23
C GLU A 173 -20.74 2.94 0.03
N PHE A 174 -19.71 3.53 0.66
CA PHE A 174 -19.88 4.39 1.82
C PHE A 174 -20.81 5.58 1.54
N ALA A 175 -20.64 6.25 0.40
CA ALA A 175 -21.51 7.34 -0.04
C ALA A 175 -22.99 6.91 -0.13
N LYS A 176 -23.25 5.70 -0.65
CA LYS A 176 -24.62 5.17 -0.76
C LYS A 176 -25.27 4.94 0.60
N VAL A 177 -24.56 4.30 1.54
CA VAL A 177 -25.14 3.95 2.85
C VAL A 177 -25.18 5.14 3.82
N SER A 178 -24.34 6.15 3.62
CA SER A 178 -24.32 7.37 4.43
C SER A 178 -25.17 8.52 3.88
N GLY A 179 -25.47 8.49 2.58
CA GLY A 179 -26.10 9.62 1.88
C GLY A 179 -25.18 10.84 1.69
N LEU A 180 -23.89 10.73 2.03
CA LEU A 180 -22.89 11.78 1.81
C LEU A 180 -22.38 11.78 0.37
N HIS A 181 -22.03 12.97 -0.14
CA HIS A 181 -21.36 13.14 -1.42
C HIS A 181 -19.86 13.12 -1.19
N MET A 182 -19.26 11.93 -1.30
CA MET A 182 -17.84 11.74 -1.02
C MET A 182 -16.98 12.24 -2.18
N LEU A 183 -15.98 13.08 -1.89
CA LEU A 183 -14.91 13.37 -2.84
C LEU A 183 -14.16 12.07 -3.20
N PRO A 184 -13.67 11.92 -4.44
CA PRO A 184 -12.98 10.72 -4.90
C PRO A 184 -11.51 10.68 -4.43
N LEU A 185 -11.29 11.02 -3.16
CA LEU A 185 -9.98 11.02 -2.52
C LEU A 185 -10.12 10.74 -1.01
N VAL A 186 -9.01 10.34 -0.41
CA VAL A 186 -8.87 10.14 1.02
C VAL A 186 -7.69 10.98 1.51
N LEU A 187 -7.85 11.64 2.65
CA LEU A 187 -6.76 12.32 3.32
C LEU A 187 -6.15 11.39 4.38
N MET A 188 -4.89 11.00 4.21
CA MET A 188 -4.13 10.27 5.22
C MET A 188 -3.54 11.29 6.19
N GLN A 189 -4.16 11.46 7.36
CA GLN A 189 -3.78 12.52 8.30
C GLN A 189 -2.31 12.40 8.72
N THR A 190 -1.61 13.53 8.73
CA THR A 190 -0.21 13.64 9.20
C THR A 190 -0.14 14.52 10.45
N GLY A 191 1.06 14.77 10.95
CA GLY A 191 1.29 15.54 12.18
C GLY A 191 1.32 14.68 13.45
N PRO A 192 1.34 15.31 14.64
CA PRO A 192 1.58 14.62 15.90
C PRO A 192 0.49 13.59 16.20
N SER A 193 0.89 12.47 16.79
CA SER A 193 -0.06 11.47 17.30
C SER A 193 -0.88 12.08 18.43
N GLU A 194 -2.17 12.26 18.18
CA GLU A 194 -3.14 12.71 19.18
C GLU A 194 -3.96 11.51 19.63
N GLN A 195 -4.30 11.46 20.92
CA GLN A 195 -5.23 10.45 21.47
C GLN A 195 -4.75 8.99 21.24
N GLY A 196 -3.44 8.78 21.11
CA GLY A 196 -2.84 7.45 20.88
C GLY A 196 -2.99 6.93 19.45
N LEU A 197 -3.47 7.75 18.50
CA LEU A 197 -3.59 7.38 17.09
C LEU A 197 -2.23 7.47 16.38
N VAL A 198 -1.73 6.33 15.90
CA VAL A 198 -0.47 6.24 15.17
C VAL A 198 -0.70 6.59 13.70
N ARG A 199 0.00 7.61 13.19
CA ARG A 199 -0.13 8.12 11.80
C ARG A 199 1.05 7.69 10.92
N ASP A 200 1.50 6.46 11.10
CA ASP A 200 2.53 5.83 10.28
C ASP A 200 1.83 4.94 9.24
N TRP A 201 1.66 5.51 8.04
CA TRP A 201 0.91 4.90 6.96
C TRP A 201 1.78 3.92 6.17
N PRO A 202 1.24 2.80 5.69
CA PRO A 202 2.03 1.82 4.95
C PRO A 202 2.53 2.44 3.64
N HIS A 203 3.85 2.42 3.48
CA HIS A 203 4.51 2.84 2.26
C HIS A 203 4.81 1.63 1.36
N PRO A 204 4.64 1.76 0.04
CA PRO A 204 5.13 0.73 -0.89
C PRO A 204 6.63 0.49 -0.68
N SER A 205 7.08 -0.75 -0.87
CA SER A 205 8.52 -1.04 -0.88
C SER A 205 9.18 -0.34 -2.06
N ILE A 206 10.11 0.57 -1.81
CA ILE A 206 10.82 1.34 -2.85
C ILE A 206 12.32 1.00 -2.97
N ASP A 207 12.78 0.00 -2.21
CA ASP A 207 14.18 -0.42 -2.22
C ASP A 207 14.53 -1.22 -3.49
N ALA A 208 14.86 -0.48 -4.55
CA ALA A 208 15.30 -0.99 -5.84
C ALA A 208 16.78 -1.42 -5.83
N ASP A 209 17.57 -0.88 -4.90
CA ASP A 209 19.01 -1.15 -4.82
C ASP A 209 19.25 -2.57 -4.32
N THR A 210 18.45 -3.04 -3.37
CA THR A 210 18.47 -4.45 -2.93
C THR A 210 18.22 -5.42 -4.10
N ASN A 211 17.24 -5.15 -4.98
CA ASN A 211 17.04 -6.00 -6.17
C ASN A 211 18.20 -5.91 -7.15
N THR A 212 18.76 -4.72 -7.34
CA THR A 212 19.91 -4.52 -8.23
C THR A 212 21.12 -5.32 -7.72
N GLY A 213 21.37 -5.31 -6.41
CA GLY A 213 22.38 -6.15 -5.77
C GLY A 213 22.14 -7.65 -6.02
N TYR A 214 20.91 -8.13 -5.84
CA TYR A 214 20.57 -9.52 -6.16
C TYR A 214 20.73 -9.85 -7.65
N ALA A 215 20.41 -8.93 -8.56
CA ALA A 215 20.63 -9.13 -9.99
C ALA A 215 22.11 -9.35 -10.31
N ILE A 216 23.00 -8.54 -9.73
CA ILE A 216 24.46 -8.68 -9.88
C ILE A 216 24.92 -10.06 -9.38
N GLN A 217 24.41 -10.50 -8.22
CA GLN A 217 24.73 -11.84 -7.69
C GLN A 217 24.30 -12.95 -8.66
N TRP A 218 23.08 -12.89 -9.19
CA TRP A 218 22.60 -13.88 -10.17
C TRP A 218 23.42 -13.88 -11.46
N PHE A 219 23.80 -12.72 -11.98
CA PHE A 219 24.67 -12.66 -13.15
C PHE A 219 26.09 -13.18 -12.87
N ALA A 220 26.63 -12.96 -11.66
CA ALA A 220 27.90 -13.55 -11.25
C ALA A 220 27.83 -15.08 -11.22
N PHE A 221 26.76 -15.67 -10.66
CA PHE A 221 26.55 -17.12 -10.71
C PHE A 221 26.38 -17.65 -12.13
N ALA A 222 25.64 -16.92 -12.98
CA ALA A 222 25.50 -17.27 -14.39
C ALA A 222 26.86 -17.30 -15.11
N ALA A 223 27.73 -16.30 -14.85
CA ALA A 223 29.07 -16.21 -15.43
C ALA A 223 29.97 -17.37 -14.97
N ILE A 224 29.93 -17.73 -13.68
CA ILE A 224 30.68 -18.87 -13.13
C ILE A 224 30.22 -20.18 -13.80
N ALA A 225 28.90 -20.42 -13.89
CA ALA A 225 28.36 -21.61 -14.53
C ALA A 225 28.70 -21.68 -16.03
N ALA A 226 28.65 -20.55 -16.74
CA ALA A 226 29.00 -20.45 -18.15
C ALA A 226 30.50 -20.73 -18.37
N LEU A 227 31.37 -20.20 -17.50
CA LEU A 227 32.81 -20.45 -17.56
C LEU A 227 33.13 -21.93 -17.29
N ALA A 228 32.49 -22.53 -16.29
CA ALA A 228 32.63 -23.97 -15.99
C ALA A 228 32.17 -24.84 -17.17
N LEU A 229 31.08 -24.46 -17.84
CA LEU A 229 30.58 -25.12 -19.04
C LEU A 229 31.60 -25.02 -20.19
N LEU A 230 32.13 -23.82 -20.44
CA LEU A 230 33.13 -23.56 -21.48
C LEU A 230 34.39 -24.40 -21.26
N ILE A 231 34.94 -24.40 -20.04
CA ILE A 231 36.13 -25.20 -19.69
C ILE A 231 35.85 -26.69 -19.88
N SER A 232 34.68 -27.17 -19.47
CA SER A 232 34.29 -28.57 -19.62
C SER A 232 34.19 -29.00 -21.09
N LEU A 233 33.63 -28.13 -21.95
CA LEU A 233 33.54 -28.36 -23.39
C LEU A 233 34.92 -28.40 -24.06
N ILE A 234 35.82 -27.47 -23.70
CA ILE A 234 37.21 -27.45 -24.20
C ILE A 234 37.93 -28.75 -23.82
N ARG A 235 37.81 -29.21 -22.57
CA ARG A 235 38.43 -30.47 -22.11
C ARG A 235 37.92 -31.69 -22.87
N LEU A 236 36.61 -31.75 -23.14
CA LEU A 236 36.02 -32.86 -23.90
C LEU A 236 36.51 -32.89 -25.36
N ARG A 237 36.63 -31.73 -26.00
CA ARG A 237 37.23 -31.63 -27.35
C ARG A 237 38.67 -32.13 -27.36
N LEU A 238 39.50 -31.63 -26.43
CA LEU A 238 40.92 -32.02 -26.36
C LEU A 238 41.11 -33.52 -26.10
N LYS A 239 40.24 -34.15 -25.31
CA LYS A 239 40.26 -35.61 -25.11
C LYS A 239 39.89 -36.35 -26.39
N SER A 240 38.84 -35.93 -27.09
CA SER A 240 38.40 -36.55 -28.35
C SER A 240 39.48 -36.50 -29.44
N THR A 241 40.24 -35.41 -29.55
CA THR A 241 41.31 -35.27 -30.55
C THR A 241 42.51 -36.19 -30.29
N LYS A 242 42.84 -36.46 -29.01
CA LYS A 242 43.93 -37.38 -28.65
C LYS A 242 43.62 -38.85 -28.97
N GLU A 243 42.37 -39.29 -28.77
CA GLU A 243 41.96 -40.67 -29.08
C GLU A 243 41.98 -40.95 -30.60
N THR A 244 41.67 -39.95 -31.43
CA THR A 244 41.71 -40.07 -32.90
C THR A 244 43.12 -40.04 -33.50
N SER A 245 44.13 -39.48 -32.81
CA SER A 245 45.51 -39.44 -33.31
C SER A 245 46.36 -40.64 -32.88
N SER A 246 45.84 -41.50 -32.00
CA SER A 246 46.52 -42.71 -31.50
C SER A 246 45.99 -44.01 -32.10
N SER A 247 45.09 -43.92 -33.10
CA SER A 247 44.63 -45.04 -33.94
C SER A 247 45.20 -44.87 -35.34
#